data_AF-A0A929SN38-F1
#
_entry.id   AF-A0A929SN38-F1
#
_cell.length_a   1.000
_cell.length_b   1.000
_cell.length_c   1.000
_cell.angle_alpha   90.00
_cell.angle_beta   90.00
_cell.angle_gamma   90.00
#
_symmetry.space_group_name_H-M   'P 1'
#
loop_
_entity.id
_entity.type
_entity.pdbx_description
1 polymer ?
#
loop_
_entity_poly.entity_id
_entity_poly.type
_entity_poly.pdbx_seq_one_letter_code
_entity_poly.pdbx_strand_id
1 'polypeptide(L)' 'MSKVSNVWVFSDAANRLEEVMGGAKELGEKVICFVMNAEDAKKAFTLGADEALVAKEGELAENLIPSFAKALSGQNGIV' A
#
# COMPACT_ATOMS: atom_id res chain seq x y z
N MET A 1 -19.44 -12.91 5.26
CA MET A 1 -18.05 -12.65 5.69
C MET A 1 -17.12 -13.47 4.79
N SER A 2 -16.76 -12.96 3.62
CA SER A 2 -15.83 -13.67 2.70
C SER A 2 -14.57 -12.87 2.34
N LYS A 3 -14.47 -11.61 2.80
CA LYS A 3 -13.34 -10.73 2.52
C LYS A 3 -12.45 -10.57 3.75
N VAL A 4 -11.17 -10.31 3.53
CA VAL A 4 -10.25 -9.95 4.61
C VAL A 4 -10.46 -8.48 4.99
N SER A 5 -10.41 -8.16 6.29
CA SER A 5 -10.77 -6.82 6.76
C SER A 5 -9.84 -5.73 6.22
N ASN A 6 -8.53 -6.00 6.13
CA ASN A 6 -7.54 -5.08 5.58
C ASN A 6 -6.63 -5.80 4.59
N VAL A 7 -6.42 -5.21 3.42
CA VAL A 7 -5.38 -5.61 2.46
C VAL A 7 -4.37 -4.49 2.32
N TRP A 8 -3.11 -4.83 2.55
CA TRP A 8 -1.97 -3.92 2.42
C TRP A 8 -1.32 -4.15 1.07
N VAL A 9 -1.22 -3.09 0.27
CA VAL A 9 -0.65 -3.13 -1.07
C VAL A 9 0.62 -2.32 -1.11
N PHE A 10 1.66 -2.90 -1.71
CA PHE A 10 2.89 -2.22 -2.05
C PHE A 10 3.34 -2.70 -3.43
N SER A 11 3.88 -1.78 -4.23
CA SER A 11 4.52 -2.11 -5.50
C SER A 11 5.78 -1.28 -5.66
N ASP A 12 6.91 -1.95 -5.88
CA ASP A 12 8.18 -1.33 -6.26
C ASP A 12 8.23 -0.97 -7.76
N ALA A 13 7.27 -1.45 -8.55
CA ALA A 13 7.17 -1.20 -9.98
C ALA A 13 5.83 -0.54 -10.37
N ALA A 14 5.90 0.56 -11.10
CA ALA A 14 4.73 1.37 -11.48
C ALA A 14 3.69 0.61 -12.33
N ASN A 15 4.11 -0.42 -13.08
CA ASN A 15 3.26 -1.23 -13.93
C ASN A 15 2.55 -2.37 -13.19
N ARG A 16 3.02 -2.77 -11.99
CA ARG A 16 2.41 -3.85 -11.21
C ARG A 16 1.35 -3.37 -10.23
N LEU A 17 1.35 -2.07 -9.92
CA LEU A 17 0.40 -1.48 -8.97
C LEU A 17 -1.06 -1.73 -9.39
N GLU A 18 -1.37 -1.64 -10.69
CA GLU A 18 -2.73 -1.81 -11.21
C GLU A 18 -3.26 -3.23 -11.01
N GLU A 19 -2.42 -4.23 -11.30
CA GLU A 19 -2.76 -5.66 -11.13
C GLU A 19 -2.98 -5.99 -9.65
N VAL A 20 -2.05 -5.58 -8.79
CA VAL A 20 -2.12 -5.87 -7.34
C VAL A 20 -3.32 -5.16 -6.68
N MET A 21 -3.61 -3.91 -7.10
CA MET A 21 -4.79 -3.18 -6.62
C MET A 21 -6.10 -3.85 -7.04
N GLY A 22 -6.15 -4.43 -8.26
CA GLY A 22 -7.30 -5.20 -8.72
C GLY A 22 -7.64 -6.36 -7.78
N GLY A 23 -6.65 -7.20 -7.48
CA GLY A 23 -6.82 -8.30 -6.53
C GLY A 23 -7.15 -7.83 -5.10
N ALA A 24 -6.50 -6.76 -4.63
CA ALA A 24 -6.75 -6.21 -3.30
C ALA A 24 -8.20 -5.76 -3.11
N LYS A 25 -8.79 -5.12 -4.12
CA LYS A 25 -10.18 -4.66 -4.08
C LYS A 25 -11.19 -5.82 -4.09
N GLU A 26 -10.88 -6.91 -4.79
CA GLU A 26 -11.72 -8.10 -4.79
C GLU A 26 -11.72 -8.79 -3.42
N LEU A 27 -10.54 -8.87 -2.77
CA LEU A 27 -10.34 -9.66 -1.56
C LEU A 27 -10.54 -8.87 -0.26
N GLY A 28 -10.37 -7.55 -0.27
CA GLY A 28 -10.37 -6.68 0.90
C GLY A 28 -11.68 -5.94 1.16
N GLU A 29 -12.00 -5.72 2.43
CA GLU A 29 -12.98 -4.71 2.86
C GLU A 29 -12.39 -3.30 2.85
N LYS A 30 -11.13 -3.17 3.27
CA LYS A 30 -10.32 -1.94 3.19
C LYS A 30 -8.99 -2.20 2.49
N VAL A 31 -8.63 -1.37 1.52
CA VAL A 31 -7.36 -1.43 0.78
C VAL A 31 -6.48 -0.24 1.18
N ILE A 32 -5.31 -0.56 1.75
CA ILE A 32 -4.33 0.43 2.21
C ILE A 32 -3.09 0.29 1.32
N CYS A 33 -2.76 1.33 0.56
CA CYS A 33 -1.66 1.30 -0.40
C CYS A 33 -0.46 2.11 0.12
N PHE A 34 0.70 1.49 0.22
CA PHE A 34 1.95 2.19 0.49
C PHE A 34 2.61 2.64 -0.82
N VAL A 35 2.98 3.90 -0.91
CA VAL A 35 3.43 4.55 -2.15
C VAL A 35 4.66 5.42 -1.93
N MET A 36 5.44 5.63 -2.98
CA MET A 36 6.75 6.31 -2.89
C MET A 36 6.63 7.83 -2.79
N ASN A 37 5.57 8.41 -3.35
CA ASN A 37 5.39 9.85 -3.48
C ASN A 37 3.90 10.21 -3.64
N ALA A 38 3.63 11.52 -3.69
CA ALA A 38 2.27 12.04 -3.81
C ALA A 38 1.60 11.77 -5.17
N GLU A 39 2.36 11.57 -6.26
CA GLU A 39 1.78 11.20 -7.56
C GLU A 39 1.29 9.76 -7.54
N ASP A 40 2.09 8.85 -6.98
CA ASP A 40 1.71 7.45 -6.79
C ASP A 40 0.51 7.32 -5.85
N ALA A 41 0.38 8.19 -4.84
CA ALA A 41 -0.82 8.25 -3.99
C ALA A 41 -2.09 8.56 -4.79
N LYS A 42 -2.03 9.57 -5.68
CA LYS A 42 -3.16 9.90 -6.56
C LYS A 42 -3.51 8.72 -7.47
N LYS A 43 -2.51 8.01 -7.98
CA LYS A 43 -2.70 6.80 -8.79
C LYS A 43 -3.39 5.70 -7.96
N ALA A 44 -2.91 5.43 -6.74
CA ALA A 44 -3.48 4.42 -5.85
C ALA A 44 -4.97 4.69 -5.53
N PHE A 45 -5.34 5.94 -5.23
CA PHE A 45 -6.75 6.31 -5.03
C PHE A 45 -7.58 6.12 -6.30
N THR A 46 -7.05 6.47 -7.47
CA THR A 46 -7.73 6.23 -8.75
C THR A 46 -7.98 4.72 -9.00
N LEU A 47 -7.12 3.86 -8.46
CA LEU A 47 -7.24 2.40 -8.53
C LEU A 47 -8.13 1.80 -7.43
N GLY A 48 -8.67 2.62 -6.53
CA GLY A 48 -9.62 2.20 -5.50
C GLY A 48 -9.00 1.88 -4.14
N ALA A 49 -7.85 2.47 -3.80
CA ALA A 49 -7.37 2.46 -2.41
C ALA A 49 -8.30 3.28 -1.51
N ASP A 50 -8.58 2.78 -0.31
CA ASP A 50 -9.28 3.52 0.74
C ASP A 50 -8.32 4.46 1.50
N GLU A 51 -7.05 4.08 1.57
CA GLU A 51 -5.99 4.84 2.22
C GLU A 51 -4.68 4.73 1.45
N ALA A 52 -3.90 5.81 1.39
CA ALA A 52 -2.57 5.83 0.78
C ALA A 52 -1.53 6.37 1.76
N LEU A 53 -0.53 5.55 2.05
CA LEU A 53 0.59 5.88 2.94
C LEU A 53 1.80 6.26 2.11
N VAL A 54 2.14 7.54 2.11
CA VAL A 54 3.29 8.05 1.36
C VAL A 54 4.54 7.92 2.21
N ALA A 55 5.56 7.27 1.66
CA ALA A 55 6.87 7.19 2.28
C ALA A 55 7.47 8.59 2.50
N LYS A 56 8.17 8.79 3.63
CA LYS A 56 8.89 10.04 3.84
C LYS A 56 10.17 10.04 3.03
N GLU A 57 10.59 11.23 2.61
CA GLU A 57 11.82 11.42 1.85
C GLU A 57 13.02 10.82 2.61
N GLY A 58 13.82 10.00 1.92
CA GLY A 58 14.97 9.31 2.49
C GLY A 58 14.66 8.01 3.26
N GLU A 59 13.39 7.67 3.54
CA GLU A 59 13.09 6.42 4.27
C GLU A 59 13.41 5.18 3.43
N LEU A 60 13.26 5.22 2.11
CA LEU A 60 13.34 4.02 1.28
C LEU A 60 14.65 3.84 0.51
N ALA A 61 15.59 4.79 0.64
CA ALA A 61 16.75 4.91 -0.26
C ALA A 61 17.80 3.80 -0.11
N GLU A 62 17.90 3.16 1.06
CA GLU A 62 18.97 2.18 1.32
C GLU A 62 18.47 0.82 1.85
N ASN A 63 17.22 0.71 2.31
CA ASN A 63 16.67 -0.50 2.93
C ASN A 63 15.14 -0.55 2.85
N LEU A 64 14.60 -0.83 1.65
CA LEU A 64 13.16 -0.86 1.38
C LEU A 64 12.37 -1.72 2.38
N ILE A 65 12.84 -2.95 2.67
CA ILE A 65 12.15 -3.91 3.55
C ILE A 65 12.11 -3.42 5.01
N PRO A 66 13.24 -3.04 5.67
CA PRO A 66 13.20 -2.47 7.02
C PRO A 66 12.38 -1.20 7.14
N SER A 67 12.47 -0.31 6.16
CA SER A 67 11.74 0.96 6.18
C SER A 67 10.24 0.76 5.99
N PHE A 68 9.87 -0.21 5.16
CA PHE A 68 8.49 -0.66 5.02
C PHE A 68 7.95 -1.27 6.33
N ALA A 69 8.71 -2.19 6.94
CA ALA A 69 8.34 -2.77 8.23
C ALA A 69 8.19 -1.70 9.33
N LYS A 70 9.04 -0.68 9.33
CA LYS A 70 8.95 0.46 10.25
C LYS A 70 7.74 1.33 9.97
N ALA A 71 7.43 1.65 8.72
CA ALA A 71 6.25 2.42 8.35
C ALA A 71 4.93 1.71 8.68
N LEU A 72 4.96 0.37 8.66
CA LEU A 72 3.86 -0.49 9.07
C LEU A 72 3.79 -0.71 10.59
N SER A 73 4.91 -0.57 11.31
CA SER A 73 4.94 -0.75 12.76
C SER A 73 4.05 0.29 13.45
N GLY A 74 3.05 -0.20 14.20
CA GLY A 74 2.07 0.64 14.90
C GLY A 74 0.73 0.80 14.17
N GLN A 75 0.52 0.18 13.01
CA GLN A 75 -0.78 0.16 12.35
C GLN A 75 -1.63 -1.03 12.81
N ASN A 76 -2.90 -0.76 13.16
CA ASN A 76 -3.84 -1.79 13.60
C ASN A 76 -4.23 -2.71 12.44
N GLY A 77 -4.28 -4.02 12.68
CA GLY A 77 -4.75 -5.00 11.69
C GLY A 77 -3.65 -5.62 10.81
N ILE A 78 -2.39 -5.47 11.20
CA ILE A 78 -1.29 -6.33 10.72
C ILE A 78 -1.23 -7.52 11.68
N VAL A 79 -1.56 -8.71 11.18
CA VAL A 79 -1.52 -9.97 11.94
C VAL A 79 -0.11 -10.54 11.92
#